data_AF-A0A1F4MDQ9-F1
#
_entry.id   AF-A0A1F4MDQ9-F1
#
_cell.length_a   1.000
_cell.length_b   1.000
_cell.length_c   1.000
_cell.angle_alpha   90.00
_cell.angle_beta   90.00
_cell.angle_gamma   90.00
#
_symmetry.space_group_name_H-M   'P 1'
#
loop_
_entity.id
_entity.type
_entity.pdbx_description
1 polymer ?
#
loop_
_entity_poly.entity_id
_entity_poly.type
_entity_poly.pdbx_seq_one_letter_code
_entity_poly.pdbx_strand_id
1 'polypeptide(L)' 'MTGTFAKSMPMGDGKTIAPTGKRFAIGMASIGHWSGTTMDHEWLFWDNQDFMKQLGLAN' A
#
# COMPACT_ATOMS: atom_id res chain seq x y z
N MET A 1 -6.37 -5.02 2.50
CA MET A 1 -5.12 -5.63 2.01
C MET A 1 -4.29 -6.13 3.19
N THR A 2 -3.72 -7.33 3.09
CA THR A 2 -2.84 -7.90 4.13
C THR A 2 -1.52 -8.36 3.52
N GLY A 3 -0.42 -8.22 4.25
CA GLY A 3 0.88 -8.71 3.81
C GLY A 3 1.94 -8.65 4.90
N THR A 4 3.16 -9.03 4.52
CA THR A 4 4.34 -8.94 5.40
C THR A 4 5.41 -8.14 4.66
N PHE A 5 6.03 -7.19 5.35
CA PHE A 5 7.09 -6.39 4.76
C PHE A 5 8.42 -7.15 4.72
N ALA A 6 8.50 -8.10 3.80
CA ALA A 6 9.57 -9.09 3.70
C ALA A 6 10.70 -8.69 2.73
N LYS A 7 10.47 -7.72 1.85
CA LYS A 7 11.45 -7.23 0.88
C LYS A 7 11.64 -5.74 1.02
N SER A 8 12.82 -5.25 0.68
CA SER A 8 13.15 -3.84 0.71
C SER A 8 12.24 -3.03 -0.24
N MET A 9 11.84 -1.84 0.21
CA MET A 9 11.05 -0.92 -0.62
C MET A 9 11.94 0.24 -1.09
N PRO A 10 12.08 0.46 -2.41
CA PRO A 10 12.73 1.65 -2.90
C PRO A 10 11.82 2.85 -2.64
N MET A 11 12.33 3.82 -1.89
CA MET A 11 11.78 5.16 -1.81
C MET A 11 12.61 5.97 -2.82
N GLY A 12 12.02 6.87 -3.60
CA GLY A 12 12.77 7.64 -4.59
C GLY A 12 14.05 8.30 -4.04
N ASP A 13 14.90 8.82 -4.92
CA ASP A 13 16.18 9.46 -4.56
C ASP A 13 17.23 8.50 -3.98
N GLY A 14 17.24 7.24 -4.44
CA GLY A 14 18.26 6.24 -4.08
C GLY A 14 18.13 5.69 -2.66
N LYS A 15 17.05 6.01 -1.94
CA LYS A 15 16.82 5.53 -0.57
C LYS A 15 16.09 4.21 -0.59
N THR A 16 16.51 3.29 0.27
CA THR A 16 15.85 1.98 0.39
C THR A 16 15.44 1.77 1.83
N ILE A 17 14.19 1.39 2.03
CA ILE A 17 13.69 0.97 3.34
C ILE A 17 13.99 -0.52 3.51
N ALA A 18 14.72 -0.87 4.56
CA ALA A 18 15.00 -2.26 4.91
C ALA A 18 13.69 -2.99 5.31
N PRO A 19 13.54 -4.27 4.96
CA PRO A 19 12.37 -5.05 5.34
C PRO A 19 12.26 -5.11 6.88
N THR A 20 11.10 -4.75 7.43
CA THR A 20 10.87 -4.77 8.89
C THR A 20 10.30 -6.10 9.36
N GLY A 21 9.88 -6.98 8.45
CA GLY A 21 9.27 -8.28 8.77
C GLY A 21 7.90 -8.19 9.47
N LYS A 22 7.36 -6.98 9.64
CA LYS A 22 6.08 -6.76 10.30
C LYS A 22 4.92 -7.12 9.37
N ARG A 23 3.89 -7.75 9.94
CA ARG A 23 2.61 -7.97 9.28
C ARG A 23 1.86 -6.64 9.24
N PHE A 24 1.25 -6.34 8.10
CA PHE A 24 0.26 -5.28 7.97
C PHE A 24 -1.09 -5.84 7.52
N ALA A 25 -2.16 -5.21 8.00
CA ALA A 25 -3.53 -5.47 7.63
C ALA A 25 -4.27 -4.13 7.61
N ILE A 26 -4.51 -3.61 6.42
CA ILE A 26 -5.15 -2.31 6.21
C ILE A 26 -6.49 -2.47 5.49
N GLY A 27 -7.47 -1.64 5.87
CA GLY A 27 -8.68 -1.47 5.08
C GLY A 27 -8.33 -0.85 3.72
N MET A 28 -8.89 -1.42 2.66
CA MET A 28 -8.73 -0.89 1.30
C MET A 28 -10.09 -0.88 0.62
N ALA A 29 -10.38 0.20 -0.10
CA ALA A 29 -11.53 0.31 -0.97
C ALA A 29 -11.05 0.61 -2.39
N SER A 30 -11.42 -0.24 -3.35
CA SER A 30 -11.25 0.03 -4.77
C SER A 30 -12.59 0.46 -5.35
N ILE A 31 -12.60 1.58 -6.07
CA ILE A 31 -13.74 2.07 -6.83
C ILE A 31 -13.37 1.98 -8.30
N GLY A 32 -14.01 1.08 -9.02
CA GLY A 32 -13.87 0.97 -10.47
C GLY A 32 -14.96 1.77 -11.18
N HIS A 33 -14.55 2.68 -12.07
CA HIS A 33 -15.44 3.24 -13.06
C HIS A 33 -15.48 2.33 -14.28
N TRP A 34 -16.67 1.95 -14.70
CA TRP A 34 -16.89 1.10 -15.87
C TRP A 34 -17.53 1.91 -16.98
N SER A 35 -16.92 1.84 -18.17
CA SER A 35 -17.46 2.45 -19.39
C SER A 35 -17.80 1.34 -20.38
N GLY A 36 -19.10 1.03 -20.48
CA GLY A 36 -19.59 -0.12 -21.24
C GLY A 36 -19.14 -1.44 -20.62
N THR A 37 -18.39 -2.25 -21.37
CA THR A 37 -17.90 -3.57 -20.92
C THR A 37 -16.50 -3.54 -20.31
N THR A 38 -15.82 -2.39 -20.31
CA THR A 38 -14.43 -2.27 -19.88
C THR A 38 -14.31 -1.26 -18.75
N MET A 39 -13.49 -1.57 -17.75
CA MET A 39 -13.10 -0.63 -16.71
C MET A 39 -12.07 0.35 -17.28
N ASP A 40 -12.37 1.64 -17.26
CA ASP A 40 -11.49 2.68 -17.77
C ASP A 40 -10.71 3.39 -16.66
N HIS A 41 -11.27 3.44 -15.44
CA HIS A 41 -10.60 4.01 -14.26
C HIS A 41 -10.76 3.14 -13.02
N GLU A 42 -9.72 3.08 -12.20
CA GLU A 42 -9.75 2.51 -10.86
C GLU A 42 -9.16 3.52 -9.87
N TRP A 43 -9.88 3.79 -8.79
CA TRP A 43 -9.35 4.51 -7.64
C TRP A 43 -9.19 3.55 -6.48
N LEU A 44 -7.98 3.51 -5.92
CA LEU A 44 -7.68 2.72 -4.75
C LEU A 44 -7.47 3.65 -3.55
N PHE A 45 -8.21 3.40 -2.49
CA PHE A 45 -8.15 4.15 -1.24
C PHE A 45 -7.69 3.24 -0.12
N TRP A 46 -6.72 3.70 0.65
CA TRP A 46 -6.27 3.09 1.89
C TRP A 46 -5.67 4.17 2.80
N ASP A 47 -5.54 3.86 4.08
CA ASP A 47 -4.90 4.74 5.05
C ASP A 47 -3.37 4.58 4.99
N ASN A 48 -2.70 5.55 4.37
CA ASN A 48 -1.24 5.57 4.28
C ASN A 48 -0.57 5.75 5.64
N GLN A 49 -1.18 6.46 6.58
CA GLN A 49 -0.60 6.67 7.91
C GLN A 49 -0.65 5.38 8.71
N ASP A 50 -1.80 4.70 8.73
CA ASP A 50 -1.94 3.39 9.38
C ASP A 50 -1.00 2.34 8.75
N PHE A 51 -0.91 2.33 7.41
CA PHE A 51 0.02 1.45 6.72
C PHE A 51 1.48 1.69 7.16
N MET A 52 1.96 2.93 7.15
CA MET A 52 3.33 3.26 7.54
C MET A 52 3.60 3.00 9.03
N LYS A 53 2.60 3.17 9.92
CA LYS A 53 2.68 2.78 11.34
C LYS A 53 2.87 1.27 11.49
N GLN A 54 2.06 0.47 10.80
CA GLN A 54 2.16 -0.99 10.86
C GLN A 54 3.48 -1.52 10.27
N LEU A 55 4.05 -0.82 9.28
CA LEU A 55 5.39 -1.09 8.76
C LEU A 55 6.51 -0.70 9.74
N GLY A 56 6.22 0.09 10.79
CA GLY A 56 7.19 0.61 11.74
C GLY A 56 8.01 1.79 11.22
N LEU A 57 7.47 2.52 10.23
CA LEU A 57 8.13 3.64 9.56
C LEU A 57 7.54 5.01 9.94
N ALA A 58 6.43 5.01 10.68
CA ALA A 58 5.77 6.20 11.20
C ALA A 58 5.25 5.94 12.62
N ASN A 59 5.07 7.02 13.39
CA ASN A 59 4.50 7.00 14.74
C ASN A 59 2.99 7.23 14.72
#